data_AF-A0A2P4ZLT5-F1
#
_entry.id   AF-A0A2P4ZLT5-F1
#
_cell.length_a   1.000
_cell.length_b   1.000
_cell.length_c   1.000
_cell.angle_alpha   90.00
_cell.angle_beta   90.00
_cell.angle_gamma   90.00
#
_symmetry.space_group_name_H-M   'P 1'
#
loop_
_entity.id
_entity.type
_entity.pdbx_description
1 polymer ?
#
loop_
_entity_poly.entity_id
_entity_poly.type
_entity_poly.pdbx_seq_one_letter_code
_entity_poly.pdbx_strand_id
1 'polypeptide(L)'
;MDEQTVFSSLEGEALVVPQSGALDITTELGKILVRQNEITVIPRGIKYRVTLPEGKPCRGTPVNVVAWQGTLYPYTYDLARVDTIANIRYGHADLSVFVVLTVPSFGKAPGTAVVDFACVGPHWQMVENTFPVPWYHRNAMQEFVFGINNNQREDSPLNHLEPEYGPVAAFLNGAMATHGPGEELY
;
A
#
# COMPACT_ATOMS: atom_id res chain seq x y z
N MET A 1 -17.88 -10.37 -10.43
CA MET A 1 -18.45 -9.66 -11.60
C MET A 1 -18.92 -10.70 -12.59
N ASP A 2 -19.98 -10.41 -13.32
CA ASP A 2 -20.33 -11.23 -14.49
C ASP A 2 -19.15 -11.28 -15.47
N GLU A 3 -19.03 -12.38 -16.21
CA GLU A 3 -17.94 -12.63 -17.15
C GLU A 3 -17.85 -11.62 -18.30
N GLN A 4 -18.87 -10.79 -18.51
CA GLN A 4 -18.85 -9.72 -19.51
C GLN A 4 -18.70 -8.32 -18.91
N THR A 5 -18.58 -8.20 -17.59
CA THR A 5 -18.43 -6.90 -16.94
C THR A 5 -16.96 -6.50 -16.83
N VAL A 6 -16.68 -5.23 -17.09
CA VAL A 6 -15.39 -4.58 -16.81
C VAL A 6 -15.64 -3.24 -16.13
N PHE A 7 -14.63 -2.77 -15.39
CA PHE A 7 -14.64 -1.47 -14.77
C PHE A 7 -13.52 -0.60 -15.35
N SER A 8 -13.76 0.71 -15.40
CA SER A 8 -12.75 1.73 -15.69
C SER A 8 -13.09 2.96 -14.88
N SER A 9 -12.10 3.51 -14.17
CA SER A 9 -12.26 4.77 -13.45
C SER A 9 -11.88 5.94 -14.34
N LEU A 10 -12.78 6.90 -14.47
CA LEU A 10 -12.51 8.19 -15.10
C LEU A 10 -12.19 9.29 -14.08
N GLU A 11 -12.09 8.98 -12.80
CA GLU A 11 -11.88 9.96 -11.74
C GLU A 11 -10.41 10.05 -11.32
N GLY A 12 -9.68 8.94 -11.39
CA GLY A 12 -8.28 8.89 -10.97
C GLY A 12 -7.63 7.54 -11.25
N GLU A 13 -6.39 7.41 -10.82
CA GLU A 13 -5.66 6.15 -10.81
C GLU A 13 -6.00 5.35 -9.54
N ALA A 14 -5.92 4.02 -9.62
CA ALA A 14 -6.18 3.15 -8.49
C ALA A 14 -4.87 2.52 -7.99
N LEU A 15 -4.53 2.70 -6.72
CA LEU A 15 -3.54 1.90 -6.00
C LEU A 15 -4.28 0.80 -5.25
N VAL A 16 -4.01 -0.46 -5.58
CA VAL A 16 -4.62 -1.65 -4.99
C VAL A 16 -3.61 -2.34 -4.10
N VAL A 17 -4.01 -2.60 -2.85
CA VAL A 17 -3.20 -3.28 -1.83
C VAL A 17 -3.98 -4.48 -1.30
N PRO A 18 -3.74 -5.70 -1.80
CA PRO A 18 -4.47 -6.89 -1.37
C PRO A 18 -4.13 -7.25 0.08
N GLN A 19 -5.15 -7.27 0.93
CA GLN A 19 -5.01 -7.66 2.34
C GLN A 19 -5.24 -9.17 2.56
N SER A 20 -6.16 -9.79 1.80
CA SER A 20 -6.49 -11.21 1.88
C SER A 20 -6.65 -11.83 0.50
N GLY A 21 -6.01 -12.99 0.29
CA GLY A 21 -6.02 -13.70 -0.99
C GLY A 21 -5.23 -13.01 -2.10
N ALA A 22 -5.13 -13.70 -3.23
CA ALA A 22 -4.55 -13.14 -4.45
C ALA A 22 -5.65 -12.64 -5.40
N LEU A 23 -5.33 -11.63 -6.20
CA LEU A 23 -6.21 -11.05 -7.21
C LEU A 23 -5.67 -11.38 -8.61
N ASP A 24 -6.50 -12.02 -9.43
CA ASP A 24 -6.25 -12.12 -10.87
C ASP A 24 -6.89 -10.89 -11.55
N ILE A 25 -6.06 -9.94 -11.97
CA ILE A 25 -6.48 -8.71 -12.63
C ILE A 25 -6.24 -8.85 -14.14
N THR A 26 -7.32 -8.80 -14.92
CA THR A 26 -7.25 -8.77 -16.38
C THR A 26 -7.49 -7.35 -16.86
N THR A 27 -6.46 -6.72 -17.45
CA THR A 27 -6.49 -5.35 -17.97
C THR A 27 -6.42 -5.35 -19.49
N GLU A 28 -6.80 -4.23 -20.14
CA GLU A 28 -6.57 -4.00 -21.58
C GLU A 28 -5.14 -4.33 -22.04
N LEU A 29 -4.13 -4.23 -21.16
CA LEU A 29 -2.72 -4.40 -21.52
C LEU A 29 -2.14 -5.77 -21.14
N GLY A 30 -2.92 -6.63 -20.49
CA GLY A 30 -2.47 -7.95 -20.05
C GLY A 30 -3.05 -8.39 -18.72
N LYS A 31 -2.71 -9.63 -18.34
CA LYS A 31 -3.09 -10.22 -17.05
C LYS A 31 -1.99 -9.99 -16.02
N ILE A 32 -2.43 -9.70 -14.79
CA ILE A 32 -1.57 -9.41 -13.65
C ILE A 32 -2.13 -10.19 -12.48
N LEU A 33 -1.33 -11.08 -11.91
CA LEU A 33 -1.62 -11.72 -10.63
C LEU A 33 -0.99 -10.88 -9.53
N VAL A 34 -1.79 -10.44 -8.57
CA VAL A 34 -1.36 -9.60 -7.44
C VAL A 34 -1.61 -10.37 -6.15
N ARG A 35 -0.55 -10.74 -5.46
CA ARG A 35 -0.61 -11.45 -4.18
C ARG A 35 -0.66 -10.47 -3.01
N GLN A 36 -0.96 -10.99 -1.82
CA GLN A 36 -0.65 -10.26 -0.59
C GLN A 36 0.82 -9.85 -0.58
N ASN A 37 1.12 -8.69 0.00
CA ASN A 37 2.45 -8.07 0.01
C ASN A 37 2.92 -7.52 -1.36
N GLU A 38 2.12 -7.65 -2.41
CA GLU A 38 2.31 -6.91 -3.66
C GLU A 38 1.31 -5.74 -3.72
N ILE A 39 1.68 -4.66 -4.38
CA ILE A 39 0.78 -3.56 -4.73
C ILE A 39 0.61 -3.51 -6.23
N THR A 40 -0.52 -2.99 -6.71
CA THR A 40 -0.73 -2.73 -8.14
C THR A 40 -1.33 -1.36 -8.36
N VAL A 41 -0.77 -0.64 -9.34
CA VAL A 41 -1.33 0.63 -9.82
C VAL A 41 -2.02 0.38 -11.16
N ILE A 42 -3.27 0.84 -11.26
CA ILE A 42 -4.05 0.82 -12.49
C ILE A 42 -4.30 2.27 -12.92
N PRO A 43 -3.75 2.71 -14.06
CA PRO A 43 -3.95 4.08 -14.52
C PRO A 43 -5.41 4.41 -14.82
N ARG A 44 -5.73 5.69 -14.69
CA ARG A 44 -7.05 6.25 -15.03
C ARG A 44 -7.42 5.88 -16.46
N GLY A 45 -8.67 5.46 -16.66
CA GLY A 45 -9.22 5.11 -17.98
C GLY A 45 -8.93 3.69 -18.45
N ILE A 46 -7.95 2.99 -17.86
CA ILE A 46 -7.68 1.58 -18.20
C ILE A 46 -8.86 0.72 -17.76
N LYS A 47 -9.41 -0.08 -18.68
CA LYS A 47 -10.43 -1.07 -18.33
C LYS A 47 -9.78 -2.30 -17.75
N TYR A 48 -10.36 -2.79 -16.67
CA TYR A 48 -9.90 -4.00 -16.03
C TYR A 48 -11.05 -4.77 -15.39
N ARG A 49 -10.73 -6.01 -15.03
CA ARG A 49 -11.58 -6.92 -14.28
C ARG A 49 -10.75 -7.60 -13.21
N VAL A 50 -11.33 -7.76 -12.03
CA VAL A 50 -10.72 -8.51 -10.93
C VAL A 50 -11.51 -9.81 -10.72
N THR A 51 -10.81 -10.93 -10.74
CA THR A 51 -11.34 -12.27 -10.43
C THR A 51 -10.52 -12.90 -9.31
N LEU A 52 -11.14 -13.76 -8.50
CA LEU A 52 -10.41 -14.63 -7.58
C LEU A 52 -9.84 -15.84 -8.36
N PRO A 53 -8.74 -16.46 -7.90
CA PRO A 53 -8.17 -17.62 -8.56
C PRO A 53 -9.24 -18.70 -8.74
N GLU A 54 -9.31 -19.29 -9.94
CA GLU A 54 -10.26 -20.33 -10.43
C GLU A 54 -11.37 -19.91 -11.43
N GLY A 55 -11.39 -18.68 -11.97
CA GLY A 55 -12.40 -18.23 -12.95
C GLY A 55 -12.10 -18.51 -14.44
N LYS A 56 -12.94 -19.34 -15.12
CA LYS A 56 -12.86 -19.79 -16.54
C LYS A 56 -12.92 -18.64 -17.59
N PRO A 57 -12.41 -18.86 -18.82
CA PRO A 57 -12.37 -17.82 -19.86
C PRO A 57 -13.74 -17.54 -20.51
N CYS A 58 -14.05 -16.25 -20.71
CA CYS A 58 -15.26 -15.76 -21.40
C CYS A 58 -15.00 -15.43 -22.88
N ARG A 59 -16.03 -15.60 -23.73
CA ARG A 59 -16.00 -15.27 -25.17
C ARG A 59 -16.60 -13.86 -25.39
N GLY A 60 -15.80 -12.92 -25.92
CA GLY A 60 -16.25 -11.55 -26.28
C GLY A 60 -15.95 -10.46 -25.23
N THR A 61 -14.68 -10.34 -24.80
CA THR A 61 -14.27 -9.37 -23.78
C THR A 61 -13.88 -8.00 -24.38
N PRO A 62 -14.19 -6.87 -23.71
CA PRO A 62 -13.66 -5.54 -24.07
C PRO A 62 -12.15 -5.41 -23.78
N VAL A 63 -11.54 -6.41 -23.12
CA VAL A 63 -10.09 -6.57 -22.96
C VAL A 63 -9.54 -7.35 -24.16
N ASN A 64 -9.45 -6.69 -25.32
CA ASN A 64 -9.11 -7.32 -26.60
C ASN A 64 -7.97 -6.62 -27.35
N VAL A 65 -7.12 -5.87 -26.66
CA VAL A 65 -5.93 -5.27 -27.25
C VAL A 65 -4.92 -6.37 -27.57
N VAL A 66 -4.51 -6.47 -28.84
CA VAL A 66 -3.60 -7.52 -29.33
C VAL A 66 -2.13 -7.10 -29.16
N ALA A 67 -1.84 -5.82 -29.26
CA ALA A 67 -0.51 -5.25 -29.06
C ALA A 67 -0.62 -3.80 -28.59
N TRP A 68 0.35 -3.35 -27.81
CA TRP A 68 0.43 -1.98 -27.31
C TRP A 68 1.89 -1.55 -27.14
N GLN A 69 2.13 -0.24 -27.14
CA GLN A 69 3.40 0.39 -26.76
C GLN A 69 3.10 1.71 -26.06
N GLY A 70 3.91 2.09 -25.08
CA GLY A 70 3.75 3.33 -24.34
C GLY A 70 4.23 3.22 -22.89
N THR A 71 4.11 4.32 -22.16
CA THR A 71 4.55 4.42 -20.75
C THR A 71 3.40 4.45 -19.75
N LEU A 72 2.15 4.49 -20.23
CA LEU A 72 0.96 4.43 -19.41
C LEU A 72 0.45 2.98 -19.35
N TYR A 73 0.90 2.23 -18.35
CA TYR A 73 0.55 0.83 -18.18
C TYR A 73 0.33 0.49 -16.71
N PRO A 74 -0.54 -0.49 -16.40
CA PRO A 74 -0.64 -1.04 -15.05
C PRO A 74 0.67 -1.73 -14.65
N TYR A 75 1.07 -1.55 -13.40
CA TYR A 75 2.29 -2.16 -12.87
C TYR A 75 2.08 -2.69 -11.46
N THR A 76 2.88 -3.69 -11.11
CA THR A 76 2.89 -4.36 -9.82
C THR A 76 4.25 -4.24 -9.18
N TYR A 77 4.28 -4.11 -7.86
CA TYR A 77 5.52 -4.06 -7.09
C TYR A 77 5.39 -4.92 -5.83
N ASP A 78 6.42 -5.73 -5.56
CA ASP A 78 6.52 -6.60 -4.39
C ASP A 78 7.18 -5.83 -3.25
N LEU A 79 6.43 -5.59 -2.17
CA LEU A 79 6.87 -4.81 -1.01
C LEU A 79 8.02 -5.48 -0.25
N ALA A 80 8.24 -6.80 -0.41
CA ALA A 80 9.39 -7.47 0.17
C ALA A 80 10.73 -7.03 -0.47
N ARG A 81 10.66 -6.29 -1.58
CA ARG A 81 11.83 -5.78 -2.30
C ARG A 81 12.14 -4.32 -1.97
N VAL A 82 11.42 -3.70 -1.04
CA VAL A 82 11.73 -2.35 -0.56
C VAL A 82 13.07 -2.41 0.15
N ASP A 83 14.06 -1.70 -0.40
CA ASP A 83 15.35 -1.51 0.26
C ASP A 83 15.17 -0.48 1.38
N THR A 84 14.92 -0.99 2.58
CA THR A 84 14.53 -0.16 3.72
C THR A 84 15.73 0.59 4.27
N ILE A 85 15.61 1.91 4.37
CA ILE A 85 16.60 2.78 5.01
C ILE A 85 16.18 3.06 6.46
N ALA A 86 17.11 2.94 7.39
CA ALA A 86 16.90 3.22 8.80
C ALA A 86 18.15 3.87 9.44
N ASN A 87 17.97 4.43 10.63
CA ASN A 87 19.09 4.99 11.39
C ASN A 87 20.05 3.89 11.85
N ILE A 88 21.35 4.15 11.71
CA ILE A 88 22.42 3.22 12.11
C ILE A 88 23.12 3.61 13.42
N ARG A 89 22.63 4.62 14.13
CA ARG A 89 23.30 5.11 15.35
C ARG A 89 22.35 5.60 16.44
N TYR A 90 21.60 6.67 16.21
CA TYR A 90 20.69 7.25 17.21
C TYR A 90 19.49 7.93 16.52
N GLY A 91 18.46 8.22 17.32
CA GLY A 91 17.21 8.85 16.87
C GLY A 91 16.28 7.87 16.16
N HIS A 92 15.03 8.27 15.96
CA HIS A 92 14.04 7.56 15.16
C HIS A 92 13.78 8.39 13.89
N ALA A 93 14.04 7.82 12.72
CA ALA A 93 13.85 8.52 11.45
C ALA A 93 12.39 8.90 11.24
N ASP A 94 12.15 10.00 10.54
CA ASP A 94 10.80 10.37 10.10
C ASP A 94 10.26 9.28 9.18
N LEU A 95 8.97 8.96 9.28
CA LEU A 95 8.38 7.86 8.51
C LEU A 95 8.38 8.08 6.99
N SER A 96 8.73 9.29 6.53
CA SER A 96 8.92 9.60 5.11
C SER A 96 10.05 8.78 4.47
N VAL A 97 11.00 8.24 5.24
CA VAL A 97 12.03 7.33 4.71
C VAL A 97 11.47 6.00 4.18
N PHE A 98 10.23 5.67 4.55
CA PHE A 98 9.54 4.44 4.11
C PHE A 98 8.62 4.67 2.89
N VAL A 99 8.62 5.86 2.28
CA VAL A 99 7.76 6.17 1.13
C VAL A 99 8.19 5.39 -0.10
N VAL A 100 7.24 4.63 -0.67
CA VAL A 100 7.42 3.82 -1.89
C VAL A 100 6.91 4.57 -3.11
N LEU A 101 5.74 5.21 -3.01
CA LEU A 101 5.13 6.02 -4.08
C LEU A 101 4.65 7.35 -3.51
N THR A 102 4.82 8.43 -4.27
CA THR A 102 4.35 9.77 -3.90
C THR A 102 3.53 10.37 -5.03
N VAL A 103 2.44 11.05 -4.67
CA VAL A 103 1.68 11.91 -5.58
C VAL A 103 1.95 13.36 -5.18
N PRO A 104 2.77 14.10 -5.95
CA PRO A 104 3.11 15.47 -5.59
C PRO A 104 1.90 16.39 -5.75
N SER A 105 1.81 17.39 -4.87
CA SER A 105 0.80 18.43 -4.97
C SER A 105 1.23 19.53 -5.95
N PHE A 106 0.69 19.51 -7.17
CA PHE A 106 0.92 20.59 -8.14
C PHE A 106 0.32 21.92 -7.66
N GLY A 107 1.10 23.00 -7.73
CA GLY A 107 0.66 24.34 -7.33
C GLY A 107 0.66 24.62 -5.82
N LYS A 108 1.20 23.70 -5.00
CA LYS A 108 1.54 23.96 -3.58
C LYS A 108 3.06 24.10 -3.42
N ALA A 109 3.49 24.35 -2.18
CA ALA A 109 4.91 24.45 -1.86
C ALA A 109 5.65 23.15 -2.26
N PRO A 110 6.87 23.26 -2.83
CA PRO A 110 7.71 22.10 -3.12
C PRO A 110 7.84 21.18 -1.89
N GLY A 111 7.78 19.86 -2.11
CA GLY A 111 7.84 18.85 -1.04
C GLY A 111 6.50 18.55 -0.35
N THR A 112 5.39 19.18 -0.76
CA THR A 112 4.05 18.81 -0.28
C THR A 112 3.43 17.75 -1.19
N ALA A 113 3.10 16.59 -0.63
CA ALA A 113 2.39 15.52 -1.35
C ALA A 113 0.87 15.66 -1.16
N VAL A 114 0.10 15.21 -2.16
CA VAL A 114 -1.33 14.91 -2.02
C VAL A 114 -1.50 13.64 -1.20
N VAL A 115 -0.70 12.63 -1.51
CA VAL A 115 -0.62 11.37 -0.78
C VAL A 115 0.76 10.76 -0.94
N ASP A 116 1.28 10.22 0.16
CA ASP A 116 2.45 9.34 0.15
C ASP A 116 1.99 7.94 0.57
N PHE A 117 2.35 6.93 -0.22
CA PHE A 117 2.19 5.53 0.16
C PHE A 117 3.51 5.03 0.74
N ALA A 118 3.53 4.87 2.07
CA ALA A 118 4.67 4.37 2.82
C ALA A 118 4.46 2.91 3.25
N CYS A 119 5.53 2.12 3.19
CA CYS A 119 5.53 0.72 3.65
C CYS A 119 6.57 0.53 4.75
N VAL A 120 6.09 0.35 5.98
CA VAL A 120 6.95 0.00 7.12
C VAL A 120 7.08 -1.53 7.16
N GLY A 121 7.99 -2.06 6.35
CA GLY A 121 8.29 -3.50 6.29
C GLY A 121 9.28 -3.96 7.36
N PRO A 122 9.61 -5.27 7.41
CA PRO A 122 10.65 -5.79 8.30
C PRO A 122 12.01 -5.10 8.08
N HIS A 123 12.60 -4.58 9.15
CA HIS A 123 13.90 -3.91 9.10
C HIS A 123 14.64 -4.00 10.44
N TRP A 124 15.95 -3.74 10.41
CA TRP A 124 16.77 -3.68 11.61
C TRP A 124 16.71 -2.30 12.25
N GLN A 125 16.41 -2.26 13.55
CA GLN A 125 16.56 -1.07 14.37
C GLN A 125 17.79 -1.25 15.26
N MET A 126 18.88 -0.56 14.93
CA MET A 126 20.18 -0.65 15.63
C MET A 126 20.51 0.63 16.40
N VAL A 127 19.49 1.31 16.90
CA VAL A 127 19.65 2.62 17.54
C VAL A 127 20.14 2.48 18.98
N GLU A 128 21.14 3.27 19.34
CA GLU A 128 21.73 3.32 20.69
C GLU A 128 21.14 4.49 21.48
N ASN A 129 20.95 4.31 22.79
CA ASN A 129 20.52 5.36 23.73
C ASN A 129 19.31 6.18 23.22
N THR A 130 18.39 5.51 22.53
CA THR A 130 17.26 6.12 21.82
C THR A 130 16.00 5.32 22.12
N PHE A 131 14.88 6.01 22.29
CA PHE A 131 13.57 5.36 22.36
C PHE A 131 13.21 4.79 20.98
N PRO A 132 13.11 3.45 20.81
CA PRO A 132 13.15 2.82 19.48
C PRO A 132 11.80 2.76 18.77
N VAL A 133 10.73 3.24 19.39
CA VAL A 133 9.39 3.31 18.80
C VAL A 133 9.08 4.72 18.30
N PRO A 134 8.06 4.91 17.43
CA PRO A 134 7.68 6.24 16.97
C PRO A 134 7.44 7.21 18.13
N TRP A 135 7.89 8.45 17.96
CA TRP A 135 7.77 9.51 18.96
C TRP A 135 6.34 10.08 19.02
N TYR A 136 5.96 10.70 20.14
CA TYR A 136 4.70 11.42 20.25
C TYR A 136 4.63 12.56 19.23
N HIS A 137 3.56 12.58 18.43
CA HIS A 137 3.51 13.36 17.20
C HIS A 137 2.19 14.11 17.02
N ARG A 138 2.30 15.27 16.39
CA ARG A 138 1.25 16.02 15.69
C ARG A 138 1.82 16.49 14.36
N ASN A 139 1.11 16.31 13.26
CA ASN A 139 1.54 16.80 11.95
C ASN A 139 0.43 17.48 11.17
N ALA A 140 0.83 18.14 10.08
CA ALA A 140 -0.07 18.74 9.12
C ALA A 140 -0.72 17.72 8.15
N MET A 141 -0.22 16.49 8.09
CA MET A 141 -0.74 15.43 7.23
C MET A 141 -1.92 14.72 7.90
N GLN A 142 -2.56 13.82 7.15
CA GLN A 142 -3.50 12.85 7.70
C GLN A 142 -2.88 11.47 7.54
N GLU A 143 -2.82 10.70 8.61
CA GLU A 143 -2.18 9.39 8.61
C GLU A 143 -3.25 8.31 8.67
N PHE A 144 -3.47 7.64 7.53
CA PHE A 144 -4.29 6.44 7.45
C PHE A 144 -3.38 5.22 7.41
N VAL A 145 -3.46 4.36 8.41
CA VAL A 145 -2.56 3.21 8.58
C VAL A 145 -3.39 1.94 8.72
N PHE A 146 -2.95 0.90 8.02
CA PHE A 146 -3.57 -0.42 8.07
C PHE A 146 -2.49 -1.50 7.95
N GLY A 147 -2.78 -2.67 8.49
CA GLY A 147 -1.87 -3.82 8.45
C GLY A 147 -2.07 -4.68 7.20
N ILE A 148 -0.96 -5.03 6.54
CA ILE A 148 -0.91 -6.15 5.58
C ILE A 148 -0.42 -7.36 6.36
N ASN A 149 -1.33 -8.23 6.79
CA ASN A 149 -0.95 -9.44 7.50
C ASN A 149 -0.48 -10.49 6.48
N ASN A 150 0.82 -10.79 6.51
CA ASN A 150 1.45 -11.74 5.60
C ASN A 150 1.79 -13.09 6.28
N ASN A 151 1.30 -13.35 7.50
CA ASN A 151 1.59 -14.56 8.28
C ASN A 151 3.11 -14.90 8.37
N GLN A 152 4.02 -13.95 8.13
CA GLN A 152 5.46 -14.22 8.05
C GLN A 152 6.13 -14.47 9.41
N ARG A 153 5.51 -14.04 10.52
CA ARG A 153 5.92 -14.39 11.90
C ARG A 153 4.70 -14.74 12.73
N GLU A 154 4.54 -16.02 13.05
CA GLU A 154 3.42 -16.51 13.88
C GLU A 154 3.41 -15.89 15.29
N ASP A 155 4.56 -15.41 15.77
CA ASP A 155 4.77 -14.83 17.10
C ASP A 155 4.78 -13.29 17.13
N SER A 156 4.52 -12.60 16.00
CA SER A 156 4.54 -11.14 15.96
C SER A 156 3.39 -10.56 16.80
N PRO A 157 3.65 -9.63 17.75
CA PRO A 157 2.59 -9.00 18.53
C PRO A 157 1.62 -8.18 17.65
N LEU A 158 2.06 -7.73 16.46
CA LEU A 158 1.20 -7.08 15.47
C LEU A 158 0.20 -8.05 14.80
N ASN A 159 0.43 -9.37 14.88
CA ASN A 159 -0.49 -10.39 14.40
C ASN A 159 -1.52 -10.82 15.47
N HIS A 160 -1.28 -10.44 16.73
CA HIS A 160 -2.10 -10.77 17.90
C HIS A 160 -2.70 -9.52 18.56
N LEU A 161 -2.84 -8.42 17.82
CA LEU A 161 -3.53 -7.24 18.32
C LEU A 161 -4.99 -7.62 18.64
N GLU A 162 -5.30 -7.67 19.94
CA GLU A 162 -6.65 -7.70 20.53
C GLU A 162 -7.57 -6.64 19.85
N PRO A 163 -8.90 -6.80 19.88
CA PRO A 163 -9.80 -6.76 18.71
C PRO A 163 -9.94 -5.44 17.92
N GLU A 164 -9.24 -4.37 18.28
CA GLU A 164 -9.34 -3.07 17.62
C GLU A 164 -8.49 -2.98 16.34
N TYR A 165 -7.42 -3.79 16.22
CA TYR A 165 -6.48 -3.76 15.08
C TYR A 165 -6.18 -5.12 14.42
N GLY A 166 -7.19 -6.01 14.35
CA GLY A 166 -7.08 -7.30 13.66
C GLY A 166 -6.91 -7.18 12.13
N PRO A 167 -6.83 -8.31 11.39
CA PRO A 167 -6.86 -8.31 9.93
C PRO A 167 -8.01 -7.44 9.40
N VAL A 168 -7.74 -6.53 8.46
CA VAL A 168 -8.71 -5.56 7.87
C VAL A 168 -8.97 -4.31 8.73
N ALA A 169 -8.38 -4.19 9.92
CA ALA A 169 -8.46 -2.97 10.70
C ALA A 169 -7.52 -1.87 10.19
N ALA A 170 -7.91 -0.62 10.45
CA ALA A 170 -7.15 0.57 10.12
C ALA A 170 -7.40 1.65 11.18
N PHE A 171 -6.43 2.55 11.37
CA PHE A 171 -6.64 3.79 12.11
C PHE A 171 -6.39 5.02 11.24
N LEU A 172 -6.98 6.12 11.67
CA LEU A 172 -6.82 7.43 11.07
C LEU A 172 -6.45 8.45 12.15
N ASN A 173 -5.25 9.01 12.05
CA ASN A 173 -4.88 10.20 12.80
C ASN A 173 -5.14 11.42 11.91
N GLY A 174 -6.08 12.26 12.33
CA GLY A 174 -6.38 13.51 11.64
C GLY A 174 -5.27 14.54 11.79
N ALA A 175 -5.31 15.57 10.94
CA ALA A 175 -4.34 16.66 11.01
C ALA A 175 -4.32 17.30 12.40
N MET A 176 -3.10 17.46 12.93
CA MET A 176 -2.76 17.98 14.25
C MET A 176 -3.30 17.18 15.44
N ALA A 177 -3.93 16.03 15.22
CA ALA A 177 -4.31 15.12 16.30
C ALA A 177 -3.06 14.58 17.00
N THR A 178 -3.05 14.63 18.32
CA THR A 178 -1.99 14.04 19.14
C THR A 178 -2.09 12.52 19.09
N HIS A 179 -1.02 11.88 18.67
CA HIS A 179 -0.89 10.42 18.66
C HIS A 179 0.54 10.02 19.01
N GLY A 180 0.76 8.73 19.27
CA GLY A 180 2.06 8.20 19.69
C GLY A 180 1.91 6.84 20.36
N PRO A 181 2.98 6.33 20.97
CA PRO A 181 2.97 5.04 21.64
C PRO A 181 2.07 5.08 22.88
N GLY A 182 1.38 3.96 23.13
CA GLY A 182 0.57 3.76 24.32
C GLY A 182 1.41 3.71 25.59
N GLU A 183 0.77 3.90 26.75
CA GLU A 183 1.43 3.98 28.06
C GLU A 183 2.26 2.75 28.39
N GLU A 184 1.85 1.55 27.95
CA GLU A 184 2.57 0.30 28.22
C GLU A 184 3.96 0.21 27.55
N LEU A 185 4.21 1.02 26.52
CA LEU A 185 5.49 1.09 25.80
C LEU A 185 6.43 2.15 26.38
N TYR A 186 5.98 2.95 27.35
CA TYR A 186 6.74 4.03 28.00
C TYR A 186 7.25 3.60 29.38
#